data_AF-A0A258BUU6-F1
#
_entry.id   AF-A0A258BUU6-F1
#
_cell.length_a   1.000
_cell.length_b   1.000
_cell.length_c   1.000
_cell.angle_alpha   90.00
_cell.angle_beta   90.00
_cell.angle_gamma   90.00
#
_symmetry.space_group_name_H-M   'P 1'
#
loop_
_entity.id
_entity.type
_entity.pdbx_description
1 polymer ?
#
loop_
_entity_poly.entity_id
_entity_poly.type
_entity_poly.pdbx_seq_one_letter_code
_entity_poly.pdbx_strand_id
1 'polypeptide(L)' 'MMPVLVRPVMMAMLLMMPLAGCGASDEDQDVGGVTAGEARALNEAAEMLDRQADNVQSALDVRPDGPAR' A
#
# COMPACT_ATOMS: atom_id res chain seq x y z
N MET A 1 -43.91 3.19 20.07
CA MET A 1 -43.19 2.03 19.50
C MET A 1 -42.19 2.38 18.38
N MET A 2 -42.36 3.49 17.63
CA MET A 2 -41.39 3.91 16.60
C MET A 2 -40.00 4.40 17.08
N PRO A 3 -39.79 5.06 18.25
CA PRO A 3 -38.48 5.62 18.59
C PRO A 3 -37.46 4.57 19.06
N VAL A 4 -37.91 3.36 19.40
CA VAL A 4 -37.03 2.26 19.87
C VAL A 4 -36.28 1.62 18.70
N LEU A 5 -36.85 1.66 17.48
CA LEU A 5 -36.23 1.14 16.27
C LEU A 5 -35.26 2.15 15.61
N VAL A 6 -35.48 3.45 15.84
CA VAL A 6 -34.64 4.52 15.28
C VAL A 6 -33.23 4.54 15.88
N ARG A 7 -33.10 4.20 17.18
CA ARG A 7 -31.81 4.16 17.88
C ARG A 7 -30.80 3.13 17.32
N PRO A 8 -31.16 1.85 17.10
CA PRO A 8 -30.23 0.89 16.52
C PRO A 8 -29.91 1.18 15.05
N VAL A 9 -30.89 1.69 14.28
CA VAL A 9 -30.68 2.07 12.87
C VAL A 9 -29.68 3.23 12.76
N MET A 10 -29.80 4.25 13.62
CA MET A 10 -28.86 5.37 13.65
C MET A 10 -27.45 4.94 14.05
N MET A 11 -27.31 4.00 14.99
CA MET A 11 -26.01 3.44 15.39
C MET A 11 -25.36 2.60 14.28
N ALA A 12 -26.16 1.80 13.56
CA ALA A 12 -25.68 1.02 12.42
C ALA A 12 -25.19 1.92 11.26
N MET A 13 -25.86 3.05 11.02
CA MET A 13 -25.45 4.01 10.00
C MET A 13 -24.11 4.67 10.34
N LEU A 14 -23.88 5.01 11.63
CA LEU A 14 -22.64 5.62 12.11
C LEU A 14 -21.42 4.69 11.94
N LEU A 15 -21.64 3.39 12.06
CA LEU A 15 -20.62 2.35 11.92
C LEU A 15 -20.22 2.05 10.46
N MET A 16 -21.06 2.43 9.50
CA MET A 16 -20.80 2.25 8.05
C MET A 16 -20.05 3.43 7.42
N MET A 17 -20.06 4.60 8.07
CA MET A 17 -19.34 5.80 7.61
C MET A 17 -17.82 5.61 7.37
N PRO A 18 -17.04 4.88 8.21
CA PRO A 18 -15.60 4.76 8.00
C PRO A 18 -15.23 3.89 6.78
N LEU A 19 -16.15 3.08 6.24
CA LEU A 19 -15.88 2.27 5.05
C LEU A 19 -15.84 3.11 3.77
N ALA A 20 -16.44 4.30 3.75
CA ALA A 20 -16.45 5.18 2.59
C ALA A 20 -15.07 5.80 2.27
N GLY A 21 -14.09 5.70 3.18
CA GLY A 21 -12.71 6.15 2.96
C GLY A 21 -11.76 5.07 2.42
N CYS A 22 -12.17 3.79 2.42
CA CYS A 22 -11.32 2.68 1.99
C CYS A 22 -11.45 2.37 0.49
N GLY A 23 -11.51 3.42 -0.35
CA GLY A 23 -11.71 3.23 -1.79
C GLY A 23 -12.14 4.46 -2.60
N ALA A 24 -12.17 5.65 -2.01
CA ALA A 24 -12.35 6.89 -2.77
C ALA A 24 -11.01 7.26 -3.43
N SER A 25 -10.68 6.58 -4.52
CA SER A 25 -9.67 7.04 -5.46
C SER A 25 -10.33 8.08 -6.34
N ASP A 26 -9.97 9.35 -6.17
CA ASP A 26 -10.17 10.38 -7.21
C ASP A 26 -9.69 9.80 -8.54
N GLU A 27 -10.52 9.91 -9.58
CA GLU A 27 -10.42 9.24 -10.88
C GLU A 27 -9.12 9.53 -11.67
N ASP A 28 -8.22 10.34 -11.11
CA ASP A 28 -6.92 10.73 -11.67
C ASP A 28 -5.70 10.21 -10.87
N GLN A 29 -5.90 9.47 -9.77
CA GLN A 29 -4.80 8.81 -9.05
C GLN A 29 -4.51 7.44 -9.66
N ASP A 30 -3.36 7.34 -10.32
CA ASP A 30 -2.82 6.10 -10.88
C ASP A 30 -2.80 4.98 -9.82
N VAL A 31 -2.85 3.71 -10.27
CA VAL A 31 -2.98 2.55 -9.38
C VAL A 31 -1.86 2.54 -8.32
N GLY A 32 -2.25 2.69 -7.05
CA GLY A 32 -1.31 2.77 -5.92
C GLY A 32 -1.37 4.07 -5.10
N GLY A 33 -2.20 5.04 -5.48
CA GLY A 33 -2.33 6.30 -4.72
C GLY A 33 -1.09 7.19 -4.84
N VAL A 34 -0.38 7.06 -5.96
CA VAL A 34 0.78 7.89 -6.31
C VAL A 34 0.50 8.54 -7.66
N THR A 35 0.97 9.77 -7.82
CA THR A 35 0.89 10.48 -9.10
C THR A 35 1.84 9.86 -10.12
N ALA A 36 1.58 10.07 -11.42
CA ALA A 36 2.49 9.61 -12.47
C ALA A 36 3.92 10.17 -12.34
N GLY A 37 4.08 11.36 -11.76
CA GLY A 37 5.40 11.96 -11.47
C GLY A 37 6.13 11.22 -10.35
N GLU A 38 5.43 10.92 -9.26
CA GLU A 38 5.98 10.14 -8.13
C GLU A 38 6.33 8.72 -8.56
N ALA A 39 5.48 8.05 -9.34
CA ALA A 39 5.75 6.71 -9.86
C ALA A 39 7.05 6.66 -10.70
N ARG A 40 7.29 7.69 -11.54
CA ARG A 40 8.54 7.80 -12.31
C ARG A 40 9.76 7.97 -11.42
N ALA A 41 9.68 8.84 -10.41
CA ALA A 41 10.77 9.07 -9.47
C ALA A 41 11.09 7.79 -8.66
N LEU A 42 10.07 7.05 -8.24
CA LEU A 42 10.24 5.76 -7.57
C LEU A 42 10.91 4.72 -8.48
N ASN A 43 10.55 4.67 -9.76
CA ASN A 43 11.15 3.74 -10.71
C ASN A 43 12.64 4.05 -10.98
N GLU A 44 13.00 5.33 -11.09
CA GLU A 44 14.40 5.75 -11.23
C GLU A 44 15.24 5.37 -10.00
N ALA A 45 14.69 5.59 -8.80
CA ALA A 45 15.32 5.17 -7.56
C ALA A 45 15.51 3.64 -7.49
N ALA A 46 14.49 2.87 -7.89
CA ALA A 46 14.59 1.42 -7.97
C ALA A 46 15.68 0.98 -8.96
N GLU A 47 15.78 1.59 -10.13
CA GLU A 47 16.82 1.28 -11.12
C GLU A 47 18.23 1.56 -10.60
N MET A 48 18.42 2.60 -9.78
CA MET A 48 19.69 2.86 -9.10
C MET A 48 20.05 1.78 -8.07
N LEU A 49 19.06 1.21 -7.39
CA LEU A 49 19.24 0.12 -6.44
C LEU A 49 19.54 -1.20 -7.16
N ASP A 50 18.86 -1.50 -8.26
CA ASP A 50 19.08 -2.71 -9.05
C ASP A 50 20.52 -2.77 -9.59
N ARG A 51 21.04 -1.65 -10.11
CA ARG A 51 22.45 -1.55 -10.53
C ARG A 51 23.45 -1.85 -9.41
N GLN A 52 23.07 -1.57 -8.16
CA GLN A 52 23.89 -1.89 -6.99
C GLN A 52 23.67 -3.33 -6.52
N ALA A 53 22.46 -3.85 -6.68
CA ALA A 53 22.06 -5.18 -6.24
C ALA A 53 22.90 -6.29 -6.89
N ASP A 54 23.29 -6.17 -8.17
CA ASP A 54 24.17 -7.15 -8.83
C ASP A 54 25.51 -7.35 -8.10
N ASN A 55 26.06 -6.26 -7.55
CA ASN A 55 27.30 -6.28 -6.78
C ASN A 55 27.09 -6.88 -5.38
N VAL A 56 25.96 -6.55 -4.75
CA VAL A 56 25.60 -7.05 -3.41
C VAL A 56 25.26 -8.54 -3.45
N GLN A 57 24.50 -8.98 -4.45
CA GLN A 57 24.10 -10.37 -4.64
C GLN A 57 25.32 -11.27 -4.86
N SER A 58 26.27 -10.82 -5.70
CA SER A 58 27.55 -11.50 -5.88
C SER A 58 28.34 -11.63 -4.56
N ALA A 59 28.27 -10.64 -3.69
CA ALA A 59 28.91 -10.69 -2.37
C ALA A 59 28.16 -11.58 -1.36
N LEU A 60 26.84 -11.74 -1.51
CA LEU A 60 26.03 -12.69 -0.73
C LEU A 60 26.28 -14.14 -1.17
N ASP A 61 26.41 -14.40 -2.47
CA ASP A 61 26.71 -15.73 -3.03
C ASP A 61 28.17 -16.17 -2.76
N VAL A 62 29.11 -15.22 -2.66
CA VAL A 62 30.51 -15.50 -2.30
C VAL A 62 30.68 -15.90 -0.83
N ARG A 63 29.73 -15.60 0.06
CA ARG A 63 29.78 -16.08 1.45
C ARG A 63 29.35 -17.54 1.48
N PRO A 64 30.28 -18.52 1.57
CA PRO A 64 29.88 -19.85 1.94
C PRO A 64 29.40 -19.76 3.40
N ASP A 65 28.37 -20.50 3.77
CA ASP A 65 27.84 -20.61 5.15
C ASP A 65 26.75 -19.58 5.53
N GLY A 66 25.56 -19.69 4.91
CA GLY A 66 24.31 -19.17 5.48
C GLY A 66 23.56 -20.28 6.24
N PRO A 67 22.95 -20.03 7.42
CA PRO A 67 22.30 -21.08 8.19
C PRO A 67 21.05 -21.59 7.48
N ALA A 68 20.98 -22.91 7.31
CA ALA A 68 19.82 -23.62 6.79
C ALA A 68 18.54 -23.20 7.54
N ARG A 69 17.54 -22.73 6.79
CA ARG A 69 16.17 -22.55 7.27
C ARG A 69 15.26 -23.53 6.55
#